data_AF-T1BDA6-F1
#
_entry.id   AF-T1BDA6-F1
#
_cell.length_a   1.000
_cell.length_b   1.000
_cell.length_c   1.000
_cell.angle_alpha   90.00
_cell.angle_beta   90.00
_cell.angle_gamma   90.00
#
_symmetry.space_group_name_H-M   'P 1'
#
loop_
_entity.id
_entity.type
_entity.pdbx_description
1 polymer ?
#
loop_
_entity_poly.entity_id
_entity_poly.type
_entity_poly.pdbx_seq_one_letter_code
_entity_poly.pdbx_strand_id
1 'polypeptide(L)'
;MSSGYHGKRVLDRITFRLEEPAIYVVLGSNGAGKTTLFRTIAGILRPYTGSVRLDGRPVDEPGARDRLHFLSHIDGLPDGLRVEETLRFYAAVQGATQADVDRVLRLLEIEPLRNRFVSE
;
A
#
# COMPACT_ATOMS: atom_id res chain seq x y z
N MET A 1 18.97 3.11 5.39
CA MET A 1 18.09 2.88 6.55
C MET A 1 18.27 1.48 7.09
N SER A 2 17.95 1.27 8.36
CA SER A 2 17.82 -0.06 8.97
C SER A 2 16.51 -0.15 9.74
N SER A 3 15.83 -1.30 9.68
CA SER A 3 14.52 -1.51 10.32
C SER A 3 14.31 -2.96 10.73
N GLY A 4 13.28 -3.22 11.53
CA GLY A 4 12.91 -4.54 11.99
C GLY A 4 11.84 -4.47 13.07
N TYR A 5 11.72 -5.52 13.88
CA TYR A 5 10.67 -5.64 14.90
C TYR A 5 11.28 -5.97 16.26
N HIS A 6 10.74 -5.38 17.33
CA HIS A 6 11.16 -5.64 18.73
C HIS A 6 12.67 -5.58 18.96
N GLY A 7 13.35 -4.59 18.36
CA GLY A 7 14.81 -4.44 18.44
C GLY A 7 15.60 -5.41 17.55
N LYS A 8 14.99 -6.48 17.02
CA LYS A 8 15.63 -7.37 16.05
C LYS A 8 15.69 -6.69 14.69
N ARG A 9 16.90 -6.62 14.12
CA ARG A 9 17.15 -6.05 12.79
C ARG A 9 16.76 -7.04 11.71
N VAL A 10 16.02 -6.56 10.70
CA VAL A 10 15.63 -7.33 9.50
C VAL A 10 16.24 -6.70 8.26
N LEU A 11 16.22 -5.36 8.17
CA LEU A 11 16.94 -4.60 7.15
C LEU A 11 18.18 -3.97 7.78
N ASP A 12 19.33 -4.11 7.13
CA ASP A 12 20.57 -3.46 7.54
C ASP A 12 21.15 -2.60 6.42
N ARG A 13 21.32 -1.31 6.69
CA ARG A 13 22.03 -0.33 5.84
C ARG A 13 21.56 -0.33 4.38
N ILE A 14 20.24 -0.45 4.18
CA ILE A 14 19.61 -0.39 2.85
C ILE A 14 19.57 1.05 2.35
N THR A 15 20.15 1.31 1.19
CA THR A 15 20.14 2.65 0.55
C THR A 15 19.83 2.48 -0.93
N PHE A 16 18.83 3.20 -1.42
CA PHE A 16 18.48 3.27 -2.83
C PHE A 16 17.70 4.56 -3.10
N ARG A 17 17.60 4.92 -4.37
CA ARG A 17 16.77 6.01 -4.88
C ARG A 17 15.95 5.44 -6.02
N LEU A 18 14.66 5.72 -6.02
CA LEU A 18 13.73 5.37 -7.09
C LEU A 18 13.36 6.66 -7.82
N GLU A 19 13.17 6.58 -9.12
CA GLU A 19 12.83 7.71 -9.98
C GLU A 19 11.57 7.37 -10.78
N GLU A 20 10.74 8.38 -11.03
CA GLU A 20 9.45 8.21 -11.71
C GLU A 20 9.52 8.79 -13.14
N PRO A 21 8.76 8.22 -14.11
CA PRO A 21 7.89 7.05 -13.99
C PRO A 21 8.67 5.74 -14.18
N ALA A 22 8.52 4.79 -13.25
CA ALA A 22 9.13 3.46 -13.36
C ALA A 22 8.38 2.40 -12.54
N ILE A 23 8.57 1.14 -12.92
CA ILE A 23 8.11 -0.03 -12.17
C ILE A 23 9.35 -0.74 -11.61
N TYR A 24 9.36 -0.98 -10.30
CA TYR A 24 10.44 -1.67 -9.62
C TYR A 24 9.95 -2.99 -9.03
N VAL A 25 10.80 -4.01 -9.09
CA VAL A 25 10.52 -5.34 -8.53
C VAL A 25 11.58 -5.67 -7.48
N VAL A 26 11.13 -6.04 -6.27
CA VAL A 26 12.01 -6.52 -5.20
C VAL A 26 11.95 -8.03 -5.14
N LEU A 27 13.06 -8.68 -5.47
CA LEU A 27 13.20 -10.14 -5.46
C LEU A 27 13.94 -10.61 -4.20
N GLY A 28 13.63 -11.83 -3.76
CA GLY A 28 14.29 -12.47 -2.61
C GLY A 28 13.46 -13.60 -2.04
N SER A 29 14.08 -14.49 -1.26
CA SER A 29 13.42 -15.61 -0.59
C SER A 29 12.39 -15.16 0.46
N ASN A 30 11.57 -16.09 0.94
CA ASN A 30 10.71 -15.84 2.09
C ASN A 30 11.58 -15.53 3.32
N GLY A 31 11.18 -14.51 4.10
CA GLY A 31 11.97 -14.03 5.24
C GLY A 31 13.13 -13.08 4.89
N ALA A 32 13.45 -12.84 3.62
CA ALA A 32 14.52 -11.92 3.21
C ALA A 32 14.26 -10.43 3.56
N GLY A 33 13.08 -10.10 4.09
CA GLY A 33 12.74 -8.73 4.53
C GLY A 33 11.94 -7.90 3.52
N LYS A 34 11.44 -8.47 2.43
CA LYS A 34 10.64 -7.75 1.40
C LYS A 34 9.44 -6.99 2.00
N THR A 35 8.61 -7.68 2.78
CA THR A 35 7.47 -7.07 3.46
C THR A 35 7.91 -6.00 4.45
N THR A 36 9.03 -6.20 5.15
CA THR A 36 9.61 -5.18 6.05
C THR A 36 10.05 -3.95 5.27
N LEU A 37 10.68 -4.14 4.10
CA LEU A 37 11.07 -3.06 3.21
C LEU A 37 9.86 -2.25 2.76
N PHE A 38 8.82 -2.89 2.24
CA PHE A 38 7.63 -2.18 1.79
C PHE A 38 6.88 -1.47 2.93
N ARG A 39 6.76 -2.09 4.10
CA ARG A 39 6.18 -1.42 5.29
C ARG A 39 7.02 -0.22 5.74
N THR A 40 8.36 -0.30 5.61
CA THR A 40 9.25 0.81 5.96
C THR A 40 9.10 1.95 4.95
N ILE A 41 9.06 1.64 3.65
CA ILE A 41 8.82 2.63 2.58
C ILE A 41 7.45 3.29 2.76
N ALA A 42 6.43 2.51 3.10
CA ALA A 42 5.07 3.00 3.28
C ALA A 42 4.87 3.82 4.56
N GLY A 43 5.90 3.97 5.40
CA GLY A 43 5.81 4.67 6.69
C GLY A 43 5.04 3.90 7.78
N ILE A 44 4.61 2.67 7.51
CA ILE A 44 3.95 1.78 8.49
C ILE A 44 4.94 1.29 9.54
N LEU A 45 6.18 1.03 9.13
CA LEU A 45 7.27 0.63 10.02
C LEU A 45 8.32 1.74 10.07
N ARG A 46 8.51 2.36 11.23
CA ARG A 46 9.55 3.37 11.41
C ARG A 46 10.94 2.70 11.39
N PRO A 47 11.91 3.22 10.60
CA PRO A 47 13.28 2.71 10.65
C PRO A 47 13.92 2.99 12.01
N TYR A 48 14.78 2.09 12.48
CA TYR A 48 15.63 2.31 13.66
C TYR A 48 16.70 3.37 13.39
N THR A 49 17.24 3.40 12.16
CA THR A 49 18.23 4.38 11.71
C THR A 49 18.00 4.78 10.25
N GLY A 50 18.37 6.01 9.91
CA GLY A 50 18.13 6.60 8.60
C GLY A 50 16.67 7.04 8.41
N SER A 51 16.30 7.36 7.17
CA SER A 51 14.97 7.88 6.84
C SER A 51 14.51 7.38 5.46
N VAL A 52 13.21 7.54 5.22
CA VAL A 52 12.57 7.37 3.90
C VAL A 52 11.98 8.72 3.52
N ARG A 53 12.13 9.11 2.26
CA ARG A 53 11.54 10.34 1.72
C ARG A 53 10.72 10.02 0.47
N LEU A 54 9.52 10.58 0.39
CA LEU A 54 8.64 10.55 -0.78
C LEU A 54 8.52 11.99 -1.29
N ASP A 55 8.75 12.21 -2.59
CA ASP A 55 8.76 13.55 -3.19
C ASP A 55 9.61 14.59 -2.40
N GLY A 56 10.74 14.13 -1.86
CA GLY A 56 11.67 14.94 -1.06
C GLY A 56 11.25 15.17 0.41
N ARG A 57 10.06 14.74 0.82
CA ARG A 57 9.53 14.88 2.18
C ARG A 57 9.72 13.60 3.00
N PRO A 58 10.21 13.66 4.24
CA PRO A 58 10.21 12.52 5.16
C PRO A 58 8.83 11.86 5.24
N VAL A 59 8.80 10.53 5.14
CA VAL A 59 7.53 9.79 5.07
C VAL A 59 6.71 9.87 6.36
N ASP A 60 7.31 10.23 7.49
CA ASP A 60 6.66 10.42 8.79
C ASP A 60 6.02 11.81 8.97
N GLU A 61 6.26 12.76 8.06
CA GLU A 61 5.59 14.06 8.06
C GLU A 61 4.10 13.95 7.67
N PRO A 62 3.22 14.78 8.28
CA PRO A 62 1.82 14.89 7.85
C PRO A 62 1.72 15.24 6.36
N GLY A 63 0.83 14.55 5.63
CA GLY A 63 0.61 14.77 4.20
C GLY A 63 1.65 14.13 3.26
N ALA A 64 2.80 13.66 3.77
CA ALA A 64 3.84 13.04 2.92
C ALA A 64 3.39 11.73 2.26
N ARG A 65 2.33 11.11 2.76
CA ARG A 65 1.77 9.83 2.28
C ARG A 65 0.49 10.00 1.47
N ASP A 66 0.05 11.22 1.18
CA ASP A 66 -1.24 11.47 0.50
C ASP A 66 -1.31 10.85 -0.90
N ARG A 67 -0.15 10.70 -1.56
CA ARG A 67 -0.02 10.10 -2.90
C ARG A 67 0.51 8.65 -2.85
N LEU A 68 0.64 8.08 -1.67
CA LEU A 68 1.15 6.73 -1.47
C LEU A 68 -0.02 5.76 -1.23
N HIS A 69 -0.24 4.85 -2.17
CA HIS A 69 -1.16 3.74 -2.01
C HIS A 69 -0.39 2.46 -1.68
N PHE A 70 -0.74 1.80 -0.59
CA PHE A 70 -0.09 0.56 -0.15
C PHE A 70 -1.09 -0.59 -0.11
N LEU A 71 -0.92 -1.56 -1.01
CA LEU A 71 -1.63 -2.83 -0.97
C LEU A 71 -0.78 -3.84 -0.19
N SER A 72 -1.31 -4.30 0.93
CA SER A 72 -0.62 -5.22 1.83
C SER A 72 -0.83 -6.69 1.40
N HIS A 73 -0.15 -7.62 2.06
CA HIS A 73 -0.39 -9.06 1.88
C HIS A 73 -1.77 -9.50 2.40
N ILE A 74 -2.34 -8.77 3.36
CA ILE A 74 -3.71 -8.99 3.82
C ILE A 74 -4.58 -7.95 3.12
N ASP A 75 -5.59 -8.47 2.43
CA ASP A 75 -6.61 -7.78 1.70
C ASP A 75 -7.44 -7.05 2.77
N GLY A 76 -7.20 -5.76 2.99
CA GLY A 76 -7.88 -4.97 4.02
C GLY A 76 -9.37 -4.73 3.73
N LEU A 77 -10.01 -5.63 2.99
CA LEU A 77 -11.37 -5.49 2.50
C LEU A 77 -12.35 -5.70 3.66
N PRO A 78 -13.38 -4.85 3.81
CA PRO A 78 -14.39 -5.07 4.83
C PRO A 78 -15.16 -6.36 4.56
N ASP A 79 -15.29 -7.20 5.59
CA ASP A 79 -16.05 -8.44 5.51
C ASP A 79 -17.56 -8.17 5.35
N GLY A 80 -18.24 -9.07 4.65
CA GLY A 80 -19.70 -9.04 4.51
C GLY A 80 -20.24 -7.93 3.60
N LEU A 81 -19.37 -7.23 2.87
CA LEU A 81 -19.76 -6.25 1.86
C LEU A 81 -19.74 -6.84 0.45
N ARG A 82 -20.66 -6.39 -0.40
CA ARG A 82 -20.63 -6.65 -1.83
C ARG A 82 -19.47 -5.89 -2.49
N VAL A 83 -19.02 -6.34 -3.66
CA VAL A 83 -17.95 -5.69 -4.43
C VAL A 83 -18.22 -4.19 -4.62
N GLU A 84 -19.44 -3.80 -5.01
CA GLU A 84 -19.79 -2.38 -5.18
C GLU A 84 -19.76 -1.61 -3.86
N GLU A 85 -20.19 -2.23 -2.76
CA GLU A 85 -20.22 -1.61 -1.43
C GLU A 85 -18.79 -1.39 -0.92
N THR A 86 -17.90 -2.35 -1.12
CA THR A 86 -16.47 -2.24 -0.83
C THR A 86 -15.81 -1.12 -1.63
N LEU A 87 -16.09 -1.03 -2.93
CA LEU A 87 -15.56 0.06 -3.76
C LEU A 87 -16.10 1.43 -3.33
N ARG A 88 -17.39 1.52 -2.99
CA ARG A 88 -17.99 2.76 -2.46
C ARG A 88 -17.39 3.17 -1.12
N PHE A 89 -17.12 2.21 -0.23
CA PHE A 89 -16.46 2.47 1.04
C PHE A 89 -15.09 3.14 0.81
N TYR A 90 -14.25 2.54 -0.03
CA TYR A 90 -12.94 3.11 -0.34
C TYR A 90 -13.01 4.42 -1.12
N ALA A 91 -13.99 4.57 -2.01
CA ALA A 91 -14.22 5.83 -2.71
C ALA A 91 -14.53 6.96 -1.71
N ALA A 92 -15.42 6.72 -0.73
CA ALA A 92 -15.72 7.70 0.30
C ALA A 92 -14.49 8.08 1.14
N VAL A 93 -13.64 7.10 1.50
CA VAL A 93 -12.40 7.34 2.24
C VAL A 93 -11.39 8.17 1.44
N GLN A 94 -11.31 7.95 0.12
CA GLN A 94 -10.38 8.64 -0.77
C GLN A 94 -10.94 9.95 -1.36
N GLY A 95 -12.18 10.31 -1.03
CA GLY A 95 -12.84 11.47 -1.63
C GLY A 95 -13.19 11.30 -3.11
N ALA A 96 -13.35 10.06 -3.58
CA ALA A 96 -13.77 9.71 -4.93
C ALA A 96 -15.29 9.59 -5.07
N THR A 97 -15.78 9.62 -6.31
CA THR A 97 -17.20 9.69 -6.64
C THR A 97 -17.79 8.33 -7.04
N GLN A 98 -19.12 8.24 -7.15
CA GLN A 98 -19.78 7.05 -7.72
C GLN A 98 -19.34 6.80 -9.18
N ALA A 99 -19.05 7.86 -9.95
CA ALA A 99 -18.56 7.71 -11.31
C ALA A 99 -17.17 7.03 -11.34
N ASP A 100 -16.33 7.26 -10.33
CA ASP A 100 -15.05 6.58 -10.17
C ASP A 100 -15.24 5.10 -9.82
N VAL A 101 -16.22 4.77 -8.96
CA VAL A 101 -16.60 3.37 -8.68
C VAL A 101 -17.02 2.67 -9.97
N ASP A 102 -17.92 3.27 -10.74
CA ASP A 102 -18.39 2.69 -12.00
C ASP A 102 -17.26 2.56 -13.02
N ARG A 103 -16.30 3.51 -13.01
CA ARG A 103 -15.09 3.46 -13.85
C ARG A 103 -14.19 2.30 -13.44
N VAL A 104 -13.95 2.07 -12.14
CA VAL A 104 -13.13 0.95 -11.64
C VAL A 104 -13.77 -0.39 -11.97
N LEU A 105 -15.08 -0.52 -11.78
CA LEU A 105 -15.81 -1.73 -12.14
C LEU A 105 -15.58 -2.08 -13.62
N ARG A 106 -15.71 -1.10 -14.53
CA ARG A 106 -15.43 -1.25 -15.98
C ARG A 106 -13.97 -1.54 -16.30
N LEU A 107 -13.07 -0.78 -15.70
CA LEU A 107 -11.63 -0.88 -15.99
C LEU A 107 -11.07 -2.26 -15.62
N LEU A 108 -11.59 -2.86 -14.56
CA LEU A 108 -11.17 -4.18 -14.08
C LEU A 108 -12.06 -5.32 -14.58
N GLU A 109 -13.09 -5.02 -15.39
CA GLU A 109 -14.05 -6.00 -15.93
C GLU A 109 -14.76 -6.83 -14.85
N ILE A 110 -15.06 -6.20 -13.71
CA ILE A 110 -15.69 -6.84 -12.54
C ILE A 110 -17.15 -6.41 -12.32
N GLU A 111 -17.78 -5.73 -13.27
CA GLU A 111 -19.21 -5.40 -13.22
C GLU A 111 -20.11 -6.61 -12.96
N PRO A 112 -19.88 -7.81 -13.56
CA PRO A 112 -20.69 -8.98 -13.26
C PRO A 112 -20.63 -9.39 -11.79
N LEU A 113 -19.58 -8.97 -11.06
CA LEU A 113 -19.37 -9.28 -9.66
C LEU A 113 -19.93 -8.21 -8.72
N ARG A 114 -20.53 -7.10 -9.22
CA ARG A 114 -20.92 -5.95 -8.38
C ARG A 114 -21.74 -6.34 -7.14
N ASN A 115 -22.60 -7.35 -7.30
CA ASN A 115 -23.51 -7.85 -6.28
C ASN A 115 -22.98 -9.08 -5.53
N ARG A 116 -21.79 -9.61 -5.84
CA ARG A 116 -21.19 -10.70 -5.05
C ARG A 116 -20.57 -10.15 -3.77
N PHE A 117 -20.63 -10.94 -2.70
CA PHE A 117 -19.89 -10.65 -1.49
C PHE A 117 -18.39 -10.80 -1.75
N VAL A 118 -17.62 -9.88 -1.17
CA VAL A 118 -16.17 -10.02 -1.04
C VAL A 118 -15.94 -11.05 0.06
N SER A 119 -15.28 -12.16 -0.28
CA SER A 119 -14.99 -13.28 0.61
C SER A 119 -16.19 -14.20 0.90
N GLU A 120 -16.43 -15.16 -0.01
CA GLU A 120 -16.88 -16.53 0.30
C GLU A 120 -15.95 -17.52 -0.41
#